data_AF-A0A1I0PI68-F1
#
_entry.id   AF-A0A1I0PI68-F1
#
_cell.length_a   1.000
_cell.length_b   1.000
_cell.length_c   1.000
_cell.angle_alpha   90.00
_cell.angle_beta   90.00
_cell.angle_gamma   90.00
#
_symmetry.space_group_name_H-M   'P 1'
#
loop_
_entity.id
_entity.type
_entity.pdbx_description
1 polymer ?
#
loop_
_entity_poly.entity_id
_entity_poly.type
_entity_poly.pdbx_seq_one_letter_code
_entity_poly.pdbx_strand_id
1 'polypeptide(L)'
;MGKDFIKICISKWRWFAASTGTMLVLAIMFLLVVPPKYERQATILIKDETSGGGLLSSMMGNMGMLAGMAGLNISSNVLNEMEIIKSPGMLSKVIDRMGLEVRYQAYDGLMKRDLWQETLPIKVSFPQIGKDEAAYMKMDLRKDGTYTLYKLRKNGKKLSGEAIGKVGEVCQTPLGKVSVIKTKDFDKSFTEDDEMTIRITKERRYDIIDRIQKQLSVDLADDQTSLISISCRNQIEARAELIINTLIEIYQEEWLKDKKDVADASTLFINERIKGIEAELSGLDSDIAQFKGRNLLPDYEEVAKMYMKNASIAYEQQVKASNYLYMLQQMRNEVKNIDGKNIVLPANLLPDNQNVALEIAEYNKLQTKRNSMVENSNENNPLVKDLDLQLKGMRGAIINSLDQAVNQLKAQHAGATNQELKLKGEISMAPEKITKILPAERKQKIIEALYIYLLEKREENNITHVFNARNMRLISPPIGDWKPAFPKKSTTIIVAILIGLILPILVLFLKRNIRSILEEA
;
A
#
# COMPACT_ATOMS: atom_id res chain seq x y z
N MET A 1 -42.59 -8.36 -45.70
CA MET A 1 -41.70 -7.27 -45.24
C MET A 1 -40.20 -7.61 -45.31
N GLY A 2 -39.71 -8.75 -44.82
CA GLY A 2 -38.27 -9.06 -44.85
C GLY A 2 -37.69 -9.45 -46.22
N LYS A 3 -38.43 -10.20 -47.04
CA LYS A 3 -37.92 -10.76 -48.32
C LYS A 3 -37.61 -9.69 -49.38
N ASP A 4 -38.39 -8.60 -49.43
CA ASP A 4 -38.20 -7.53 -50.41
C ASP A 4 -37.00 -6.64 -50.04
N PHE A 5 -36.79 -6.42 -48.75
CA PHE A 5 -35.61 -5.69 -48.26
C PHE A 5 -34.31 -6.45 -48.53
N ILE A 6 -34.30 -7.77 -48.33
CA ILE A 6 -33.15 -8.62 -48.65
C ILE A 6 -32.82 -8.57 -50.15
N LYS A 7 -33.83 -8.61 -51.03
CA LYS A 7 -33.61 -8.46 -52.49
C LYS A 7 -33.01 -7.10 -52.87
N ILE A 8 -33.42 -6.02 -52.20
CA ILE A 8 -32.84 -4.67 -52.40
C ILE A 8 -31.38 -4.63 -51.95
N CYS A 9 -31.04 -5.27 -50.81
CA CYS A 9 -29.65 -5.37 -50.35
C CYS A 9 -28.78 -6.15 -51.34
N ILE A 10 -29.27 -7.27 -51.88
CA ILE A 10 -28.54 -8.09 -52.86
C ILE A 10 -28.35 -7.33 -54.19
N SER A 11 -29.35 -6.57 -54.66
CA SER A 11 -29.20 -5.80 -55.90
C SER A 11 -28.16 -4.68 -55.80
N LYS A 12 -27.89 -4.20 -54.57
CA LYS A 12 -26.89 -3.16 -54.28
C LYS A 12 -25.56 -3.73 -53.75
N TRP A 13 -25.22 -4.98 -54.05
CA TRP A 13 -23.99 -5.64 -53.54
C TRP A 13 -22.70 -4.83 -53.77
N ARG A 14 -22.60 -4.04 -54.85
CA ARG A 14 -21.43 -3.16 -55.12
C ARG A 14 -21.22 -2.11 -54.03
N TRP A 15 -22.30 -1.61 -53.42
CA TRP A 15 -22.24 -0.68 -52.28
C TRP A 15 -21.73 -1.37 -51.02
N PHE A 16 -22.12 -2.63 -50.80
CA PHE A 16 -21.62 -3.44 -49.69
C PHE A 16 -20.14 -3.77 -49.84
N ALA A 17 -19.72 -4.15 -51.04
CA ALA A 17 -18.32 -4.42 -51.35
C ALA A 17 -17.46 -3.15 -51.21
N ALA A 18 -17.92 -2.00 -51.73
CA ALA A 18 -17.22 -0.72 -51.60
C ALA A 18 -17.08 -0.29 -50.13
N SER A 19 -18.19 -0.32 -49.36
CA SER A 19 -18.20 0.01 -47.93
C SER A 19 -17.25 -0.87 -47.12
N THR A 20 -17.31 -2.19 -47.34
CA THR A 20 -16.43 -3.16 -46.67
C THR A 20 -14.97 -2.94 -47.06
N GLY A 21 -14.68 -2.71 -48.34
CA GLY A 21 -13.34 -2.39 -48.82
C GLY A 21 -12.77 -1.13 -48.18
N THR A 22 -13.54 -0.05 -48.12
CA THR A 22 -13.11 1.18 -47.44
C THR A 22 -12.84 0.97 -45.94
N MET A 23 -13.69 0.21 -45.25
CA MET A 23 -13.51 -0.03 -43.82
C MET A 23 -12.29 -0.93 -43.55
N LEU A 24 -11.99 -1.88 -44.43
CA LEU A 24 -10.76 -2.67 -44.36
C LEU A 24 -9.50 -1.81 -44.58
N VAL A 25 -9.51 -0.89 -45.54
CA VAL A 25 -8.39 0.04 -45.75
C VAL A 25 -8.16 0.91 -44.51
N LEU A 26 -9.23 1.44 -43.90
CA LEU A 26 -9.15 2.20 -42.65
C LEU A 26 -8.62 1.36 -41.49
N ALA A 27 -9.04 0.10 -41.38
CA ALA A 27 -8.54 -0.81 -40.35
C ALA A 27 -7.06 -1.13 -40.53
N ILE A 28 -6.60 -1.36 -41.76
CA ILE A 28 -5.17 -1.58 -42.05
C ILE A 28 -4.38 -0.31 -41.74
N MET A 29 -4.87 0.87 -42.15
CA MET A 29 -4.23 2.15 -41.81
C MET A 29 -4.14 2.33 -40.29
N PHE A 30 -5.19 2.01 -39.55
CA PHE A 30 -5.20 2.05 -38.08
C PHE A 30 -4.13 1.12 -37.48
N LEU A 31 -4.01 -0.12 -37.98
CA LEU A 31 -3.00 -1.08 -37.54
C LEU A 31 -1.55 -0.66 -37.86
N LEU A 32 -1.34 0.18 -38.88
CA LEU A 32 -0.03 0.72 -39.23
C LEU A 32 0.35 1.98 -38.44
N VAL A 33 -0.63 2.72 -37.91
CA VAL A 33 -0.41 3.98 -37.17
C VAL A 33 -0.34 3.76 -35.66
N VAL A 34 -1.15 2.83 -35.13
CA VAL A 34 -1.29 2.63 -33.68
C VAL A 34 -0.22 1.66 -33.16
N PRO A 35 0.62 2.07 -32.20
CA PRO A 35 1.66 1.21 -31.67
C PRO A 35 1.06 0.01 -30.89
N PRO A 36 1.66 -1.19 -31.03
CA PRO A 36 1.27 -2.33 -30.23
C PRO A 36 1.56 -2.04 -28.75
N LYS A 37 0.64 -2.46 -27.89
CA LYS A 37 0.79 -2.43 -26.44
C LYS A 37 0.73 -3.87 -25.94
N TYR A 38 1.72 -4.22 -25.14
CA TYR A 38 1.87 -5.49 -24.48
C TYR A 38 1.42 -5.36 -23.03
N GLU A 39 0.80 -6.40 -22.51
CA GLU A 39 0.33 -6.47 -21.14
C GLU A 39 1.21 -7.45 -20.39
N ARG A 40 1.75 -7.00 -19.26
CA ARG A 40 2.54 -7.81 -18.33
C ARG A 40 1.81 -7.83 -17.01
N GLN A 41 1.78 -8.97 -16.34
CA GLN A 41 1.00 -9.19 -15.13
C GLN A 41 1.83 -9.95 -14.09
N ALA A 42 1.81 -9.44 -12.86
CA ALA A 42 2.34 -10.11 -11.69
C ALA A 42 1.22 -10.41 -10.71
N THR A 43 1.40 -11.44 -9.88
CA THR A 43 0.46 -11.79 -8.83
C THR A 43 1.17 -11.80 -7.49
N ILE A 44 0.63 -11.05 -6.53
CA ILE A 44 1.11 -11.02 -5.14
C ILE A 44 0.03 -11.59 -4.22
N LEU A 45 0.45 -12.30 -3.18
CA LEU A 45 -0.39 -12.72 -2.07
C LEU A 45 -0.16 -11.77 -0.91
N ILE A 46 -1.24 -11.21 -0.38
CA ILE A 46 -1.24 -10.49 0.90
C ILE A 46 -1.99 -11.36 1.89
N LYS A 47 -1.30 -11.82 2.92
CA LYS A 47 -1.88 -12.63 3.98
C LYS A 47 -2.49 -11.71 5.04
N ASP A 48 -3.77 -11.92 5.35
CA ASP A 48 -4.44 -11.19 6.41
C ASP A 48 -3.79 -11.46 7.79
N GLU A 49 -3.56 -10.38 8.53
CA GLU A 49 -2.95 -10.38 9.87
C GLU A 49 -3.79 -11.09 10.93
N THR A 50 -5.03 -11.45 10.64
CA THR A 50 -5.90 -12.20 11.56
C THR A 50 -5.53 -13.69 11.67
N SER A 51 -4.36 -14.09 11.17
CA SER A 51 -3.83 -15.46 11.18
C SER A 51 -3.33 -15.94 12.54
N GLY A 52 -3.81 -15.38 13.65
CA GLY A 52 -3.75 -16.01 14.97
C GLY A 52 -4.95 -16.95 15.10
N GLY A 53 -4.71 -18.26 15.08
CA GLY A 53 -5.75 -19.31 15.03
C GLY A 53 -6.67 -19.39 16.25
N GLY A 54 -7.56 -18.40 16.41
CA GLY A 54 -8.63 -18.37 17.40
C GLY A 54 -10.01 -18.31 16.75
N LEU A 55 -11.05 -18.63 17.53
CA LEU A 55 -12.48 -18.59 17.18
C LEU A 55 -12.93 -17.27 16.51
N LEU A 56 -12.19 -16.18 16.71
CA LEU A 56 -12.41 -14.88 16.08
C LEU A 56 -12.18 -14.91 14.56
N SER A 57 -11.20 -15.69 14.07
CA SER A 57 -10.91 -15.80 12.62
C SER A 57 -12.02 -16.54 11.88
N SER A 58 -12.65 -17.54 12.50
CA SER A 58 -13.79 -18.24 11.90
C SER A 58 -15.07 -17.41 11.97
N MET A 59 -15.26 -16.57 12.99
CA MET A 59 -16.41 -15.66 13.07
C MET A 59 -16.29 -14.44 12.15
N MET A 60 -15.10 -13.85 11.98
CA MET A 60 -14.86 -12.78 11.00
C MET A 60 -14.93 -13.30 9.56
N GLY A 61 -14.35 -14.47 9.28
CA GLY A 61 -14.53 -15.17 8.00
C GLY A 61 -16.00 -15.48 7.74
N ASN A 62 -16.74 -15.97 8.74
CA ASN A 62 -18.18 -16.20 8.64
C ASN A 62 -19.00 -14.92 8.53
N MET A 63 -18.59 -13.80 9.15
CA MET A 63 -19.26 -12.51 9.03
C MET A 63 -19.00 -11.87 7.67
N GLY A 64 -17.78 -11.96 7.15
CA GLY A 64 -17.44 -11.58 5.78
C GLY A 64 -18.20 -12.41 4.75
N MET A 65 -18.36 -13.71 4.99
CA MET A 65 -19.16 -14.61 4.16
C MET A 65 -20.67 -14.34 4.27
N LEU A 66 -21.20 -14.06 5.47
CA LEU A 66 -22.61 -13.71 5.70
C LEU A 66 -22.97 -12.34 5.12
N ALA A 67 -22.07 -11.36 5.22
CA ALA A 67 -22.20 -10.07 4.57
C ALA A 67 -22.07 -10.18 3.04
N GLY A 68 -21.16 -11.02 2.54
CA GLY A 68 -21.06 -11.37 1.12
C GLY A 68 -22.33 -12.01 0.57
N MET A 69 -22.99 -12.88 1.34
CA MET A 69 -24.32 -13.41 1.01
C MET A 69 -25.43 -12.35 1.03
N ALA A 70 -25.26 -11.28 1.81
CA ALA A 70 -26.16 -10.12 1.85
C ALA A 70 -25.82 -9.04 0.81
N GLY A 71 -24.84 -9.27 -0.07
CA GLY A 71 -24.39 -8.31 -1.09
C GLY A 71 -23.56 -7.14 -0.53
N LEU A 72 -23.07 -7.25 0.71
CA LEU A 72 -22.23 -6.28 1.39
C LEU A 72 -20.77 -6.77 1.35
N ASN A 73 -19.95 -6.20 0.47
CA ASN A 73 -18.53 -6.55 0.34
C ASN A 73 -17.72 -6.07 1.55
N ILE A 74 -17.25 -7.00 2.41
CA ILE A 74 -16.36 -6.71 3.56
C ILE A 74 -15.00 -7.39 3.40
N SER A 75 -14.52 -7.64 2.17
CA SER A 75 -13.09 -7.91 1.91
C SER A 75 -12.26 -6.62 1.97
N SER A 76 -12.46 -5.81 3.01
CA SER A 76 -11.99 -4.43 3.10
C SER A 76 -10.47 -4.33 3.14
N ASN A 77 -9.76 -5.34 3.64
CA ASN A 77 -8.32 -5.23 3.83
C ASN A 77 -7.56 -5.27 2.48
N VAL A 78 -7.85 -6.26 1.63
CA VAL A 78 -7.17 -6.40 0.33
C VAL A 78 -7.52 -5.25 -0.62
N LEU A 79 -8.78 -4.79 -0.63
CA LEU A 79 -9.22 -3.64 -1.42
C LEU A 79 -8.49 -2.35 -1.01
N ASN A 80 -8.23 -2.17 0.28
CA ASN A 80 -7.43 -1.03 0.75
C ASN A 80 -5.99 -1.11 0.24
N GLU A 81 -5.37 -2.29 0.27
CA GLU A 81 -4.02 -2.48 -0.24
C GLU A 81 -3.92 -2.19 -1.75
N MET A 82 -4.95 -2.57 -2.52
CA MET A 82 -5.02 -2.25 -3.94
C MET A 82 -5.00 -0.73 -4.20
N GLU A 83 -5.77 0.04 -3.42
CA GLU A 83 -5.78 1.51 -3.50
C GLU A 83 -4.43 2.12 -3.08
N ILE A 84 -3.78 1.55 -2.06
CA ILE A 84 -2.45 1.98 -1.62
C ILE A 84 -1.43 1.74 -2.74
N ILE A 85 -1.41 0.56 -3.35
CA ILE A 85 -0.51 0.21 -4.46
C ILE A 85 -0.70 1.16 -5.66
N LYS A 86 -1.94 1.52 -5.99
CA LYS A 86 -2.26 2.42 -7.12
C LYS A 86 -2.10 3.91 -6.77
N SER A 87 -1.81 4.23 -5.52
CA SER A 87 -1.79 5.61 -5.05
C SER A 87 -0.73 6.48 -5.76
N PRO A 88 -0.98 7.80 -5.92
CA PRO A 88 -0.01 8.72 -6.50
C PRO A 88 1.34 8.73 -5.77
N GLY A 89 1.36 8.49 -4.45
CA GLY A 89 2.58 8.44 -3.65
C GLY A 89 3.49 7.28 -4.05
N MET A 90 2.94 6.08 -4.21
CA MET A 90 3.69 4.91 -4.68
C MET A 90 4.25 5.12 -6.08
N LEU A 91 3.43 5.62 -6.99
CA LEU A 91 3.85 5.88 -8.37
C LEU A 91 4.87 7.00 -8.46
N SER A 92 4.81 7.99 -7.56
CA SER A 92 5.83 9.03 -7.41
C SER A 92 7.20 8.37 -7.14
N LYS A 93 7.29 7.49 -6.13
CA LYS A 93 8.53 6.76 -5.80
C LYS A 93 9.03 5.91 -6.99
N VAL A 94 8.14 5.27 -7.73
CA VAL A 94 8.49 4.52 -8.98
C VAL A 94 9.10 5.44 -10.03
N ILE A 95 8.52 6.62 -10.27
CA ILE A 95 9.01 7.58 -11.26
C ILE A 95 10.43 8.06 -10.92
N ASP A 96 10.70 8.32 -9.63
CA ASP A 96 12.03 8.73 -9.17
C ASP A 96 13.06 7.61 -9.33
N ARG A 97 12.72 6.38 -8.89
CA ARG A 97 13.63 5.24 -8.95
C ARG A 97 13.98 4.83 -10.39
N MET A 98 13.01 4.91 -11.29
CA MET A 98 13.20 4.55 -12.70
C MET A 98 13.65 5.71 -13.61
N GLY A 99 13.59 6.96 -13.13
CA GLY A 99 13.89 8.15 -13.92
C GLY A 99 12.94 8.36 -15.11
N LEU A 100 11.63 8.19 -14.91
CA LEU A 100 10.61 8.22 -15.98
C LEU A 100 10.17 9.64 -16.41
N GLU A 101 10.91 10.67 -16.00
CA GLU A 101 10.57 12.08 -16.24
C GLU A 101 10.69 12.51 -17.71
N VAL A 102 11.60 11.88 -18.45
CA VAL A 102 11.88 12.18 -19.86
C VAL A 102 11.51 11.00 -20.73
N ARG A 103 10.63 11.23 -21.70
CA ARG A 103 10.24 10.26 -22.73
C ARG A 103 10.94 10.57 -24.04
N TYR A 104 11.41 9.51 -24.69
CA TYR A 104 12.09 9.54 -25.98
C TYR A 104 11.26 8.78 -26.99
N GLN A 105 11.02 9.35 -28.17
CA GLN A 105 10.25 8.69 -29.23
C GLN A 105 10.89 8.93 -30.59
N ALA A 106 11.00 7.89 -31.40
CA ALA A 106 11.36 7.97 -32.82
C ALA A 106 10.15 7.61 -33.69
N TYR A 107 10.28 7.83 -35.00
CA TYR A 107 9.35 7.30 -36.00
C TYR A 107 9.94 6.08 -36.66
N ASP A 108 9.10 5.07 -36.85
CA ASP A 108 9.36 3.91 -37.67
C ASP A 108 8.24 3.86 -38.74
N GLY A 109 8.55 4.36 -39.93
CA GLY A 109 7.56 4.66 -40.96
C GLY A 109 6.50 5.66 -40.47
N LEU A 110 5.24 5.20 -40.38
CA LEU A 110 4.10 5.99 -39.88
C LEU A 110 3.87 5.85 -38.37
N MET A 111 4.52 4.88 -37.73
CA MET A 111 4.29 4.53 -36.33
C MET A 111 5.26 5.28 -35.41
N LYS A 112 4.77 5.72 -34.25
CA LYS A 112 5.64 6.25 -33.19
C LYS A 112 6.16 5.09 -32.34
N ARG A 113 7.45 5.09 -32.07
CA ARG A 113 8.10 4.11 -31.19
C ARG A 113 8.77 4.80 -30.02
N ASP A 114 8.41 4.39 -28.81
CA ASP A 114 9.15 4.77 -27.61
C ASP A 114 10.57 4.16 -27.64
N LEU A 115 11.58 4.96 -27.32
CA LEU A 115 12.96 4.52 -27.15
C LEU A 115 13.26 4.30 -25.67
N TRP A 116 13.79 3.13 -25.32
CA TRP A 116 14.09 2.74 -23.95
C TRP A 116 15.27 1.77 -23.90
N GLN A 117 16.12 1.93 -22.88
CA GLN A 117 17.31 1.09 -22.64
C GLN A 117 18.13 0.83 -23.92
N GLU A 118 18.14 -0.40 -24.43
CA GLU A 118 18.95 -0.84 -25.58
C GLU A 118 18.66 -0.06 -26.87
N THR A 119 17.45 0.53 -26.98
CA THR A 119 17.04 1.33 -28.16
C THR A 119 17.23 2.82 -27.96
N LEU A 120 17.68 3.26 -26.78
CA LEU A 120 17.87 4.66 -26.44
C LEU A 120 19.36 5.02 -26.61
N PRO A 121 19.77 5.79 -27.63
CA PRO A 121 21.19 6.13 -27.84
C PRO A 121 21.72 7.16 -26.85
N ILE A 122 20.85 8.02 -26.34
CA ILE A 122 21.23 9.20 -25.56
C ILE A 122 20.29 9.42 -24.39
N LYS A 123 20.81 9.97 -23.29
CA LYS A 123 20.01 10.51 -22.20
C LYS A 123 20.17 12.02 -22.16
N VAL A 124 19.06 12.71 -21.95
CA VAL A 124 18.99 14.16 -21.80
C VAL A 124 18.59 14.52 -20.37
N SER A 125 19.31 15.48 -19.81
CA SER A 125 18.96 16.12 -18.54
C SER A 125 18.62 17.59 -18.75
N PHE A 126 17.68 18.08 -17.94
CA PHE A 126 17.21 19.47 -17.93
C PHE A 126 17.44 20.11 -16.54
N PRO A 127 18.69 20.52 -16.21
CA PRO A 127 19.01 21.04 -14.87
C PRO A 127 18.19 22.26 -14.43
N GLN A 128 17.71 23.07 -15.38
CA GLN A 128 17.00 24.33 -15.11
C GLN A 128 15.47 24.22 -15.26
N ILE A 129 14.93 23.00 -15.40
CA ILE A 129 13.49 22.77 -15.55
C ILE A 129 12.97 21.99 -14.35
N GLY A 130 12.07 22.60 -13.58
CA GLY A 130 11.54 22.02 -12.35
C GLY A 130 10.69 20.77 -12.58
N LYS A 131 10.40 20.00 -11.52
CA LYS A 131 9.59 18.75 -11.59
C LYS A 131 8.19 18.97 -12.18
N ASP A 132 7.60 20.15 -11.93
CA ASP A 132 6.25 20.50 -12.39
C ASP A 132 6.23 21.28 -13.71
N GLU A 133 7.37 21.40 -14.38
CA GLU A 133 7.48 22.03 -15.69
C GLU A 133 7.65 20.99 -16.81
N ALA A 134 6.97 21.22 -17.93
CA ALA A 134 7.09 20.44 -19.15
C ALA A 134 8.07 21.08 -20.13
N ALA A 135 8.81 20.24 -20.84
CA ALA A 135 9.67 20.65 -21.94
C ALA A 135 9.52 19.69 -23.12
N TYR A 136 9.61 20.22 -24.33
CA TYR A 136 9.57 19.43 -25.55
C TYR A 136 10.60 19.93 -26.53
N MET A 137 11.28 19.00 -27.21
CA MET A 137 12.15 19.30 -28.33
C MET A 137 12.21 18.14 -29.31
N LYS A 138 12.60 18.46 -30.54
CA LYS A 138 13.10 17.49 -31.50
C LYS A 138 14.60 17.60 -31.60
N MET A 139 15.24 16.47 -31.81
CA MET A 139 16.68 16.35 -31.99
C MET A 139 16.94 15.52 -33.23
N ASP A 140 17.69 16.07 -34.17
CA ASP A 140 18.27 15.29 -35.25
C ASP A 140 19.71 14.95 -34.82
N LEU A 141 19.95 13.67 -34.54
CA LEU A 141 21.20 13.15 -34.00
C LEU A 141 21.98 12.44 -35.09
N ARG A 142 23.27 12.75 -35.20
CA ARG A 142 24.22 12.10 -36.10
C ARG A 142 25.12 11.11 -35.38
N LYS A 143 25.63 10.12 -36.11
CA LYS A 143 26.54 9.09 -35.57
C LYS A 143 27.88 9.65 -35.09
N ASP A 144 28.35 10.76 -35.65
CA ASP A 144 29.54 11.50 -35.17
C ASP A 144 29.33 12.16 -33.78
N GLY A 145 28.09 12.13 -33.27
CA GLY A 145 27.70 12.71 -32.00
C GLY A 145 27.31 14.18 -32.09
N THR A 146 27.23 14.78 -33.27
CA THR A 146 26.65 16.11 -33.46
C THR A 146 25.12 16.02 -33.50
N TYR A 147 24.44 17.06 -33.01
CA TYR A 147 22.98 17.11 -33.03
C TYR A 147 22.46 18.52 -33.23
N THR A 148 21.25 18.60 -33.79
CA THR A 148 20.48 19.86 -33.91
C THR A 148 19.18 19.75 -33.12
N LEU A 149 18.96 20.68 -32.20
CA LEU A 149 17.74 20.80 -31.41
C LEU A 149 16.82 21.87 -32.00
N TYR A 150 15.56 21.51 -32.22
CA TYR A 150 14.58 22.40 -32.85
C TYR A 150 13.16 22.12 -32.33
N LYS A 151 12.20 22.98 -32.70
CA LYS A 151 10.79 22.92 -32.25
C LYS A 151 10.66 22.89 -30.72
N LEU A 152 11.47 23.70 -30.04
CA LEU A 152 11.54 23.83 -28.59
C LEU A 152 10.20 24.36 -28.02
N ARG A 153 9.73 23.77 -26.92
CA ARG A 153 8.58 24.26 -26.17
C ARG A 153 8.78 24.13 -24.67
N LYS A 154 8.39 25.14 -23.91
CA LYS A 154 8.32 25.12 -22.44
C LYS A 154 6.88 25.34 -21.98
N ASN A 155 6.33 24.44 -21.18
CA ASN A 155 4.93 24.51 -20.70
C ASN A 155 3.91 24.78 -21.83
N GLY A 156 4.12 24.17 -23.00
CA GLY A 156 3.28 24.35 -24.19
C GLY A 156 3.56 25.60 -25.04
N LYS A 157 4.30 26.59 -24.52
CA LYS A 157 4.70 27.78 -25.27
C LYS A 157 5.85 27.46 -26.22
N LYS A 158 5.73 27.86 -27.49
CA LYS A 158 6.79 27.70 -28.50
C LYS A 158 7.92 28.67 -28.20
N LEU A 159 9.15 28.20 -28.30
CA LEU A 159 10.36 29.01 -28.22
C LEU A 159 11.01 29.02 -29.61
N SER A 160 11.39 30.21 -30.07
CA SER A 160 12.11 30.39 -31.34
C SER A 160 13.60 30.13 -31.15
N GLY A 161 14.22 29.51 -32.15
CA GLY A 161 15.65 29.21 -32.17
C GLY A 161 15.93 27.72 -32.30
N GLU A 162 17.11 27.44 -32.86
CA GLU A 162 17.70 26.11 -32.94
C GLU A 162 19.02 26.13 -32.18
N ALA A 163 19.42 24.99 -31.65
CA ALA A 163 20.67 24.85 -30.93
C ALA A 163 21.45 23.66 -31.47
N ILE A 164 22.70 23.88 -31.85
CA ILE A 164 23.61 22.83 -32.32
C ILE A 164 24.52 22.48 -31.16
N GLY A 165 24.76 21.20 -30.95
CA GLY A 165 25.63 20.71 -29.89
C GLY A 165 26.29 19.40 -30.25
N LYS A 166 27.20 18.97 -29.36
CA LYS A 166 27.87 17.67 -29.44
C LYS A 166 27.59 16.87 -28.18
N VAL A 167 27.37 15.56 -28.33
CA VAL A 167 27.10 14.68 -27.18
C VAL A 167 28.31 14.67 -26.24
N GLY A 168 28.06 14.80 -24.94
CA GLY A 168 29.08 14.94 -23.90
C GLY A 168 29.31 16.38 -23.45
N GLU A 169 28.80 17.37 -24.19
CA GLU A 169 28.91 18.78 -23.86
C GLU A 169 27.56 19.37 -23.42
N VAL A 170 27.61 20.41 -22.59
CA VAL A 170 26.41 21.16 -22.17
C VAL A 170 26.06 22.18 -23.26
N CYS A 171 24.88 22.04 -23.86
CA CYS A 171 24.38 22.95 -24.88
C CYS A 171 23.50 24.03 -24.25
N GLN A 172 23.77 25.29 -24.58
CA GLN A 172 22.92 26.41 -24.18
C GLN A 172 21.75 26.51 -25.15
N THR A 173 20.52 26.35 -24.65
CA THR A 173 19.30 26.40 -25.46
C THR A 173 18.35 27.48 -24.94
N PRO A 174 17.35 27.91 -25.73
CA PRO A 174 16.22 28.71 -25.24
C PRO A 174 15.44 28.06 -24.08
N LEU A 175 15.56 26.75 -23.87
CA LEU A 175 14.98 26.04 -22.70
C LEU A 175 15.87 26.14 -21.44
N GLY A 176 17.06 26.71 -21.55
CA GLY A 176 18.12 26.67 -20.56
C GLY A 176 19.26 25.74 -20.97
N LYS A 177 20.11 25.40 -20.00
CA LYS A 177 21.20 24.42 -20.18
C LYS A 177 20.61 23.03 -20.38
N VAL A 178 21.04 22.34 -21.44
CA VAL A 178 20.66 20.95 -21.74
C VAL A 178 21.93 20.12 -21.81
N SER A 179 21.95 18.99 -21.11
CA SER A 179 23.07 18.05 -21.15
C SER A 179 22.64 16.78 -21.88
N VAL A 180 23.41 16.36 -22.88
CA VAL A 180 23.17 15.14 -23.65
C VAL A 180 24.34 14.20 -23.45
N ILE A 181 24.08 12.98 -22.98
CA ILE A 181 25.09 11.94 -22.75
C ILE A 181 24.82 10.70 -23.60
N LYS A 182 25.89 10.03 -24.08
CA LYS A 182 25.77 8.74 -24.78
C LYS A 182 25.33 7.65 -23.80
N THR A 183 24.49 6.73 -24.26
CA THR A 183 24.23 5.46 -23.57
C THR A 183 25.20 4.39 -24.07
N LYS A 184 25.16 3.21 -23.45
CA LYS A 184 25.96 2.04 -23.85
C LYS A 184 25.66 1.56 -25.27
N ASP A 185 24.48 1.88 -25.79
CA ASP A 185 23.98 1.40 -27.08
C ASP A 185 23.91 2.51 -28.14
N PHE A 186 24.62 3.63 -27.92
CA PHE A 186 24.68 4.75 -28.87
C PHE A 186 25.02 4.29 -30.29
N ASP A 187 26.11 3.54 -30.47
CA ASP A 187 26.57 3.12 -31.80
C ASP A 187 25.64 2.07 -32.46
N LYS A 188 24.93 1.27 -31.65
CA LYS A 188 24.01 0.22 -32.12
C LYS A 188 22.63 0.75 -32.51
N SER A 189 22.31 1.98 -32.12
CA SER A 189 20.97 2.55 -32.31
C SER A 189 20.71 3.11 -33.71
N PHE A 190 21.74 3.21 -34.56
CA PHE A 190 21.63 3.71 -35.93
C PHE A 190 21.43 2.53 -36.90
N THR A 191 20.27 2.47 -37.55
CA THR A 191 19.92 1.47 -38.56
C THR A 191 20.00 2.09 -39.95
N GLU A 192 21.03 1.71 -40.71
CA GLU A 192 21.33 2.07 -42.11
C GLU A 192 21.63 3.55 -42.43
N ASP A 193 20.86 4.50 -41.89
CA ASP A 193 21.16 5.93 -41.98
C ASP A 193 21.98 6.41 -40.76
N ASP A 194 23.04 7.19 -41.00
CA ASP A 194 23.89 7.77 -39.96
C ASP A 194 23.21 8.94 -39.21
N GLU A 195 21.89 9.15 -39.41
CA GLU A 195 21.07 10.18 -38.79
C GLU A 195 19.77 9.59 -38.19
N MET A 196 19.35 10.11 -37.04
CA MET A 196 18.07 9.74 -36.40
C MET A 196 17.38 10.94 -35.76
N THR A 197 16.09 11.12 -36.04
CA THR A 197 15.25 12.12 -35.36
C THR A 197 14.58 11.56 -34.11
N ILE A 198 14.91 12.14 -32.95
CA ILE A 198 14.33 11.81 -31.65
C ILE A 198 13.45 12.95 -31.14
N ARG A 199 12.24 12.62 -30.68
CA ARG A 199 11.40 13.51 -29.89
C ARG A 199 11.69 13.31 -28.42
N ILE A 200 12.02 14.39 -27.73
CA ILE A 200 12.36 14.38 -26.32
C ILE A 200 11.29 15.20 -25.61
N THR A 201 10.56 14.57 -24.70
CA THR A 201 9.50 15.21 -23.90
C THR A 201 9.80 15.01 -22.43
N LYS A 202 10.08 16.10 -21.72
CA LYS A 202 10.01 16.12 -20.26
C LYS A 202 8.57 16.41 -19.86
N GLU A 203 7.97 15.51 -19.12
CA GLU A 203 6.58 15.63 -18.66
C GLU A 203 6.54 16.19 -17.23
N ARG A 204 5.39 16.78 -16.86
CA ARG A 204 5.16 17.22 -15.48
C ARG A 204 4.90 16.01 -14.62
N ARG A 205 5.25 16.09 -13.34
CA ARG A 205 5.08 14.97 -12.39
C ARG A 205 3.66 14.39 -12.41
N TYR A 206 2.64 15.25 -12.33
CA TYR A 206 1.24 14.84 -12.36
C TYR A 206 0.85 14.13 -13.68
N ASP A 207 1.28 14.65 -14.82
CA ASP A 207 1.00 14.08 -16.15
C ASP A 207 1.61 12.65 -16.28
N ILE A 208 2.77 12.42 -15.63
CA ILE A 208 3.42 11.10 -15.60
C ILE A 208 2.62 10.13 -14.73
N ILE A 209 2.20 10.57 -13.54
CA ILE A 209 1.39 9.75 -12.62
C ILE A 209 0.08 9.33 -13.29
N ASP A 210 -0.69 10.28 -13.84
CA ASP A 210 -1.96 10.01 -14.52
C ASP A 210 -1.78 9.01 -15.67
N ARG A 211 -0.71 9.16 -16.46
CA ARG A 211 -0.39 8.23 -17.54
C ARG A 211 -0.08 6.82 -17.02
N ILE A 212 0.74 6.69 -15.99
CA ILE A 212 1.09 5.38 -15.42
C ILE A 212 -0.15 4.75 -14.79
N GLN A 213 -0.98 5.51 -14.07
CA GLN A 213 -2.25 5.05 -13.51
C GLN A 213 -3.21 4.51 -14.58
N LYS A 214 -3.27 5.14 -15.75
CA LYS A 214 -4.08 4.64 -16.89
C LYS A 214 -3.49 3.41 -17.57
N GLN A 215 -2.19 3.16 -17.39
CA GLN A 215 -1.50 1.97 -17.93
C GLN A 215 -1.50 0.81 -16.94
N LEU A 216 -1.70 1.08 -15.65
CA LEU A 216 -1.68 0.12 -14.56
C LEU A 216 -3.10 -0.30 -14.17
N SER A 217 -3.32 -1.61 -14.04
CA SER A 217 -4.48 -2.19 -13.40
C SER A 217 -4.05 -2.91 -12.13
N VAL A 218 -4.80 -2.75 -11.06
CA VAL A 218 -4.59 -3.45 -9.80
C VAL A 218 -5.97 -3.98 -9.42
N ASP A 219 -6.13 -5.30 -9.50
CA ASP A 219 -7.42 -5.99 -9.38
C ASP A 219 -7.24 -7.23 -8.50
N LEU A 220 -8.33 -7.74 -7.92
CA LEU A 220 -8.31 -9.07 -7.30
C LEU A 220 -8.12 -10.12 -8.40
N ALA A 221 -7.27 -11.12 -8.15
CA ALA A 221 -7.12 -12.24 -9.07
C ALA A 221 -8.37 -13.14 -9.07
N ASP A 222 -9.03 -13.25 -7.92
CA ASP A 222 -10.31 -13.92 -7.72
C ASP A 222 -11.01 -13.31 -6.50
N ASP A 223 -12.32 -13.08 -6.58
CA ASP A 223 -13.15 -12.45 -5.54
C ASP A 223 -13.14 -13.19 -4.19
N GLN A 224 -12.74 -14.47 -4.19
CA GLN A 224 -12.65 -15.33 -3.01
C GLN A 224 -11.21 -15.44 -2.47
N THR A 225 -10.25 -14.71 -3.03
CA THR A 225 -8.82 -14.86 -2.68
C THR A 225 -8.17 -13.52 -2.28
N SER A 226 -7.15 -13.59 -1.43
CA SER A 226 -6.28 -12.44 -1.09
C SER A 226 -5.13 -12.25 -2.09
N LEU A 227 -5.34 -12.67 -3.33
CA LEU A 227 -4.37 -12.53 -4.42
C LEU A 227 -4.66 -11.24 -5.18
N ILE A 228 -3.67 -10.35 -5.24
CA ILE A 228 -3.73 -9.14 -6.04
C ILE A 228 -2.99 -9.37 -7.35
N SER A 229 -3.67 -9.09 -8.45
CA SER A 229 -3.14 -9.05 -9.79
C SER A 229 -2.77 -7.61 -10.14
N ILE A 230 -1.49 -7.39 -10.48
CA ILE A 230 -0.98 -6.10 -10.95
C ILE A 230 -0.62 -6.25 -12.41
N SER A 231 -1.31 -5.54 -13.30
CA SER A 231 -1.00 -5.53 -14.74
C SER A 231 -0.58 -4.16 -15.24
N CYS A 232 0.32 -4.12 -16.22
CA CYS A 232 0.77 -2.90 -16.86
C CYS A 232 0.77 -3.06 -18.38
N ARG A 233 0.19 -2.09 -19.08
CA ARG A 233 0.16 -2.02 -20.54
C ARG A 233 1.16 -1.01 -21.08
N ASN A 234 2.15 -1.47 -21.83
CA ASN A 234 3.19 -0.62 -22.39
C ASN A 234 3.57 -1.03 -23.82
N GLN A 235 4.14 -0.12 -24.61
CA GLN A 235 4.67 -0.45 -25.94
C GLN A 235 5.91 -1.37 -25.84
N ILE A 236 6.63 -1.31 -24.72
CA ILE A 236 7.84 -2.09 -24.48
C ILE A 236 7.58 -3.04 -23.31
N GLU A 237 7.65 -4.33 -23.59
CA GLU A 237 7.41 -5.42 -22.64
C GLU A 237 8.30 -5.28 -21.39
N ALA A 238 9.62 -5.16 -21.58
CA ALA A 238 10.59 -5.00 -20.49
C ALA A 238 10.32 -3.76 -19.62
N ARG A 239 9.74 -2.69 -20.19
CA ARG A 239 9.37 -1.50 -19.42
C ARG A 239 8.15 -1.75 -18.54
N ALA A 240 7.15 -2.49 -19.04
CA ALA A 240 5.99 -2.87 -18.25
C ALA A 240 6.42 -3.79 -17.07
N GLU A 241 7.28 -4.78 -17.33
CA GLU A 241 7.82 -5.67 -16.30
C GLU A 241 8.58 -4.89 -15.22
N LEU A 242 9.46 -3.98 -15.64
CA LEU A 242 10.25 -3.18 -14.72
C LEU A 242 9.38 -2.24 -13.88
N ILE A 243 8.34 -1.62 -14.47
CA ILE A 243 7.38 -0.78 -13.72
C ILE A 243 6.70 -1.62 -12.63
N ILE A 244 6.22 -2.83 -12.96
CA ILE A 244 5.54 -3.70 -12.00
C ILE A 244 6.51 -4.16 -10.91
N ASN A 245 7.71 -4.63 -11.28
CA ASN A 245 8.72 -5.08 -10.31
C ASN A 245 9.11 -3.94 -9.35
N THR A 246 9.42 -2.77 -9.88
CA THR A 246 9.78 -1.62 -9.05
C THR A 246 8.62 -1.17 -8.15
N LEU A 247 7.38 -1.24 -8.63
CA LEU A 247 6.22 -0.94 -7.78
C LEU A 247 6.07 -1.95 -6.64
N ILE A 248 6.23 -3.24 -6.92
CA ILE A 248 6.17 -4.32 -5.92
C ILE A 248 7.29 -4.17 -4.90
N GLU A 249 8.52 -3.88 -5.35
CA GLU A 249 9.67 -3.65 -4.47
C GLU A 249 9.43 -2.47 -3.53
N ILE A 250 9.00 -1.31 -4.06
CA ILE A 250 8.72 -0.13 -3.23
C ILE A 250 7.58 -0.42 -2.25
N TYR A 251 6.53 -1.11 -2.69
CA TYR A 251 5.43 -1.50 -1.80
C TYR A 251 5.88 -2.45 -0.69
N GLN A 252 6.74 -3.42 -1.01
CA GLN A 252 7.29 -4.34 -0.02
C GLN A 252 8.19 -3.60 0.99
N GLU A 253 9.00 -2.65 0.54
CA GLU A 253 9.83 -1.80 1.41
C GLU A 253 8.97 -0.99 2.38
N GLU A 254 7.90 -0.34 1.90
CA GLU A 254 6.98 0.44 2.73
C GLU A 254 6.21 -0.45 3.71
N TRP A 255 5.70 -1.60 3.25
CA TRP A 255 5.04 -2.58 4.10
C TRP A 255 5.94 -3.07 5.24
N LEU A 256 7.20 -3.41 4.93
CA LEU A 256 8.17 -3.83 5.93
C LEU A 256 8.50 -2.70 6.92
N LYS A 257 8.62 -1.46 6.43
CA LYS A 257 8.86 -0.28 7.27
C LYS A 257 7.71 -0.07 8.25
N ASP A 258 6.46 -0.13 7.78
CA ASP A 258 5.28 0.04 8.64
C ASP A 258 5.21 -1.04 9.73
N LYS A 259 5.52 -2.30 9.38
CA LYS A 259 5.58 -3.39 10.37
C LYS A 259 6.72 -3.25 11.35
N LYS A 260 7.86 -2.74 10.89
CA LYS A 260 9.00 -2.45 11.75
C LYS A 260 8.68 -1.33 12.73
N ASP A 261 8.06 -0.25 12.29
CA ASP A 261 7.72 0.90 13.14
C ASP A 261 6.78 0.49 14.29
N VAL A 262 5.76 -0.33 14.02
CA VAL A 262 4.86 -0.88 15.05
C VAL A 262 5.62 -1.81 16.01
N ALA A 263 6.46 -2.71 15.49
CA ALA A 263 7.23 -3.63 16.32
C ALA A 263 8.24 -2.90 17.22
N ASP A 264 8.94 -1.89 16.69
CA ASP A 264 9.90 -1.08 17.43
C ASP A 264 9.20 -0.26 18.52
N ALA A 265 8.01 0.29 18.23
CA ALA A 265 7.18 0.96 19.24
C ALA A 265 6.75 0.00 20.36
N SER A 266 6.32 -1.22 20.02
CA SER A 266 6.01 -2.26 21.02
C SER A 266 7.22 -2.60 21.89
N THR A 267 8.39 -2.82 21.28
CA THR A 267 9.61 -3.12 22.03
C THR A 267 10.03 -1.96 22.94
N LEU A 268 9.92 -0.72 22.47
CA LEU A 268 10.25 0.47 23.25
C LEU A 268 9.31 0.62 24.46
N PHE A 269 8.00 0.47 24.24
CA PHE A 269 7.00 0.50 25.31
C PHE A 269 7.29 -0.56 26.39
N ILE A 270 7.58 -1.80 25.98
CA ILE A 270 7.89 -2.90 26.91
C ILE A 270 9.18 -2.60 27.69
N ASN A 271 10.24 -2.14 27.02
CA ASN A 271 11.53 -1.89 27.65
C ASN A 271 11.47 -0.75 28.69
N GLU A 272 10.78 0.35 28.38
CA GLU A 272 10.58 1.44 29.34
C GLU A 272 9.77 0.96 30.56
N ARG A 273 8.83 0.04 30.35
CA ARG A 273 8.08 -0.57 31.45
C ARG A 273 8.92 -1.48 32.33
N ILE A 274 9.75 -2.33 31.71
CA ILE A 274 10.64 -3.23 32.43
C ILE A 274 11.57 -2.44 33.37
N LYS A 275 12.18 -1.34 32.90
CA LYS A 275 13.03 -0.48 33.75
C LYS A 275 12.28 0.04 34.98
N GLY A 276 11.04 0.48 34.80
CA GLY A 276 10.20 0.94 35.91
C GLY A 276 9.89 -0.16 36.92
N ILE A 277 9.67 -1.38 36.43
CA ILE A 277 9.41 -2.57 37.25
C ILE A 277 10.67 -2.98 38.04
N GLU A 278 11.84 -3.00 37.41
CA GLU A 278 13.10 -3.32 38.08
C GLU A 278 13.38 -2.38 39.26
N ALA A 279 13.13 -1.08 39.07
CA ALA A 279 13.27 -0.08 40.14
C ALA A 279 12.26 -0.31 41.28
N GLU A 280 11.01 -0.65 40.96
CA GLU A 280 9.97 -0.93 41.95
C GLU A 280 10.26 -2.23 42.72
N LEU A 281 10.76 -3.26 42.03
CA LEU A 281 11.15 -4.54 42.63
C LEU A 281 12.34 -4.36 43.57
N SER A 282 13.37 -3.62 43.15
CA SER A 282 14.54 -3.34 43.99
C SER A 282 14.18 -2.58 45.28
N GLY A 283 13.27 -1.61 45.18
CA GLY A 283 12.76 -0.91 46.37
C GLY A 283 12.02 -1.85 47.32
N LEU A 284 11.19 -2.75 46.77
CA LEU A 284 10.41 -3.70 47.55
C LEU A 284 11.28 -4.79 48.19
N ASP A 285 12.30 -5.28 47.50
CA ASP A 285 13.30 -6.22 48.02
C ASP A 285 14.03 -5.63 49.23
N SER A 286 14.42 -4.36 49.14
CA SER A 286 15.05 -3.62 50.23
C SER A 286 14.10 -3.49 51.44
N ASP A 287 12.83 -3.13 51.20
CA ASP A 287 11.82 -3.00 52.25
C ASP A 287 11.55 -4.33 52.96
N ILE A 288 11.41 -5.41 52.19
CA ILE A 288 11.21 -6.78 52.71
C ILE A 288 12.44 -7.21 53.51
N ALA A 289 13.66 -7.01 52.98
CA ALA A 289 14.90 -7.37 53.66
C ALA A 289 15.07 -6.60 54.99
N GLN A 290 14.79 -5.30 55.00
CA GLN A 290 14.85 -4.48 56.21
C GLN A 290 13.82 -4.93 57.25
N PHE A 291 12.60 -5.27 56.82
CA PHE A 291 11.57 -5.79 57.72
C PHE A 291 11.96 -7.15 58.30
N LYS A 292 12.51 -8.06 57.48
CA LYS A 292 13.03 -9.38 57.90
C LYS A 292 14.13 -9.22 58.95
N GLY A 293 15.10 -8.34 58.70
CA GLY A 293 16.23 -8.08 59.60
C GLY A 293 15.81 -7.47 60.94
N ARG A 294 14.89 -6.50 60.94
CA ARG A 294 14.40 -5.85 62.18
C ARG A 294 13.55 -6.75 63.05
N ASN A 295 12.78 -7.66 62.43
CA ASN A 295 11.79 -8.46 63.15
C ASN A 295 12.26 -9.88 63.51
N LEU A 296 13.47 -10.27 63.08
CA LEU A 296 14.07 -11.60 63.32
C LEU A 296 13.10 -12.72 62.92
N LEU A 297 12.67 -12.72 61.65
CA LEU A 297 11.73 -13.71 61.10
C LEU A 297 12.43 -14.69 60.14
N PRO A 298 13.28 -15.63 60.61
CA PRO A 298 13.97 -16.59 59.73
C PRO A 298 13.07 -17.74 59.22
N ASP A 299 11.94 -18.06 59.88
CA ASP A 299 11.15 -19.29 59.63
C ASP A 299 9.69 -19.06 59.18
N TYR A 300 9.35 -17.89 58.62
CA TYR A 300 7.95 -17.61 58.18
C TYR A 300 7.66 -18.04 56.74
N GLU A 301 8.69 -18.39 55.94
CA GLU A 301 8.54 -18.74 54.52
C GLU A 301 7.61 -19.93 54.30
N GLU A 302 7.65 -20.93 55.18
CA GLU A 302 6.82 -22.12 55.06
C GLU A 302 5.34 -21.82 55.36
N VAL A 303 5.08 -20.92 56.33
CA VAL A 303 3.73 -20.44 56.67
C VAL A 303 3.18 -19.54 55.57
N ALA A 304 4.01 -18.68 54.98
CA ALA A 304 3.63 -17.82 53.85
C ALA A 304 3.37 -18.65 52.57
N LYS A 305 4.20 -19.66 52.28
CA LYS A 305 3.98 -20.62 51.18
C LYS A 305 2.69 -21.41 51.37
N MET A 306 2.41 -21.90 52.58
CA MET A 306 1.15 -22.60 52.89
C MET A 306 -0.07 -21.68 52.71
N TYR A 307 0.00 -20.42 53.20
CA TYR A 307 -1.05 -19.41 52.99
C TYR A 307 -1.29 -19.17 51.50
N MET A 308 -0.23 -18.97 50.72
CA MET A 308 -0.33 -18.73 49.27
C MET A 308 -0.86 -19.95 48.51
N LYS A 309 -0.51 -21.17 48.92
CA LYS A 309 -0.99 -22.41 48.31
C LYS A 309 -2.48 -22.63 48.57
N ASN A 310 -2.97 -22.35 49.78
CA ASN A 310 -4.40 -22.48 50.11
C ASN A 310 -5.26 -21.38 49.44
N ALA A 311 -4.67 -20.23 49.14
CA ALA A 311 -5.31 -19.14 48.40
C ALA A 311 -5.08 -19.19 46.86
N SER A 312 -4.45 -20.26 46.34
CA SER A 312 -3.81 -20.29 45.02
C SER A 312 -4.68 -19.84 43.85
N ILE A 313 -5.95 -20.26 43.78
CA ILE A 313 -6.82 -19.93 42.63
C ILE A 313 -7.22 -18.44 42.64
N ALA A 314 -7.64 -17.92 43.81
CA ALA A 314 -7.98 -16.50 43.95
C ALA A 314 -6.75 -15.60 43.78
N TYR A 315 -5.60 -16.07 44.27
CA TYR A 315 -4.32 -15.39 44.12
C TYR A 315 -3.86 -15.33 42.66
N GLU A 316 -3.95 -16.43 41.91
CA GLU A 316 -3.59 -16.45 40.49
C GLU A 316 -4.48 -15.51 39.66
N GLN A 317 -5.78 -15.46 39.96
CA GLN A 317 -6.71 -14.51 39.35
C GLN A 317 -6.35 -13.05 39.69
N GLN A 318 -5.92 -12.79 40.93
CA GLN A 318 -5.49 -11.47 41.37
C GLN A 318 -4.22 -11.01 40.65
N VAL A 319 -3.22 -11.89 40.50
CA VAL A 319 -1.98 -11.59 39.76
C VAL A 319 -2.30 -11.25 38.31
N LYS A 320 -3.10 -12.07 37.62
CA LYS A 320 -3.52 -11.81 36.23
C LYS A 320 -4.27 -10.49 36.09
N ALA A 321 -5.28 -10.25 36.93
CA ALA A 321 -6.06 -9.02 36.90
C ALA A 321 -5.19 -7.78 37.21
N SER A 322 -4.26 -7.87 38.16
CA SER A 322 -3.33 -6.80 38.49
C SER A 322 -2.38 -6.49 37.33
N ASN A 323 -1.81 -7.51 36.69
CA ASN A 323 -0.92 -7.35 35.54
C ASN A 323 -1.63 -6.65 34.37
N TYR A 324 -2.86 -7.06 34.07
CA TYR A 324 -3.67 -6.43 33.01
C TYR A 324 -4.10 -5.02 33.35
N LEU A 325 -4.55 -4.78 34.58
CA LEU A 325 -4.94 -3.45 35.04
C LEU A 325 -3.77 -2.47 34.93
N TYR A 326 -2.59 -2.91 35.36
CA TYR A 326 -1.38 -2.12 35.24
C TYR A 326 -1.07 -1.79 33.79
N MET A 327 -1.06 -2.79 32.90
CA MET A 327 -0.75 -2.58 31.48
C MET A 327 -1.74 -1.64 30.80
N LEU A 328 -3.04 -1.76 31.08
CA LEU A 328 -4.07 -0.85 30.56
C LEU A 328 -3.89 0.58 31.07
N GLN A 329 -3.52 0.75 32.34
CA GLN A 329 -3.23 2.08 32.89
C GLN A 329 -2.01 2.72 32.21
N GLN A 330 -0.98 1.93 31.91
CA GLN A 330 0.20 2.44 31.21
C GLN A 330 -0.13 2.78 29.77
N MET A 331 -0.85 1.91 29.05
CA MET A 331 -1.35 2.21 27.72
C MET A 331 -2.20 3.48 27.70
N ARG A 332 -3.10 3.65 28.67
CA ARG A 332 -3.91 4.85 28.82
C ARG A 332 -3.05 6.11 28.99
N ASN A 333 -2.02 6.03 29.83
CA ASN A 333 -1.11 7.15 30.04
C ASN A 333 -0.34 7.48 28.77
N GLU A 334 0.16 6.49 28.03
CA GLU A 334 0.79 6.71 26.73
C GLU A 334 -0.15 7.42 25.76
N VAL A 335 -1.38 6.90 25.56
CA VAL A 335 -2.35 7.49 24.64
C VAL A 335 -2.70 8.92 25.02
N LYS A 336 -2.81 9.20 26.33
CA LYS A 336 -3.10 10.54 26.85
C LYS A 336 -1.94 11.51 26.66
N ASN A 337 -0.70 11.02 26.74
CA ASN A 337 0.53 11.81 26.67
C ASN A 337 1.16 11.81 25.27
N ILE A 338 0.44 11.38 24.23
CA ILE A 338 0.86 11.54 22.82
C ILE A 338 0.91 13.04 22.50
N ASP A 339 2.05 13.65 22.80
CA ASP A 339 2.37 15.05 22.49
C ASP A 339 3.10 15.18 21.13
N GLY A 340 3.47 14.03 20.54
CA GLY A 340 4.17 13.92 19.26
C GLY A 340 3.25 13.48 18.12
N LYS A 341 3.41 14.13 16.96
CA LYS A 341 2.87 13.66 15.67
C LYS A 341 3.75 12.49 15.21
N ASN A 342 3.16 11.36 14.78
CA ASN A 342 3.83 10.15 14.23
C ASN A 342 4.09 8.98 15.20
N ILE A 343 3.38 8.88 16.33
CA ILE A 343 3.53 7.74 17.25
C ILE A 343 2.48 6.67 16.94
N VAL A 344 2.96 5.46 16.61
CA VAL A 344 2.14 4.24 16.56
C VAL A 344 2.08 3.59 17.95
N LEU A 345 1.00 2.87 18.20
CA LEU A 345 0.68 2.26 19.48
C LEU A 345 0.81 0.74 19.43
N PRO A 346 1.24 0.07 20.52
CA PRO A 346 1.45 -1.36 20.51
C PRO A 346 0.14 -2.15 20.68
N ALA A 347 -0.43 -2.63 19.56
CA ALA A 347 -1.73 -3.33 19.55
C ALA A 347 -1.69 -4.73 20.19
N ASN A 348 -0.53 -5.40 20.15
CA ASN A 348 -0.36 -6.82 20.53
C ASN A 348 -0.21 -7.07 22.03
N LEU A 349 -0.24 -6.02 22.85
CA LEU A 349 -0.01 -6.13 24.29
C LEU A 349 -1.28 -6.40 25.10
N LEU A 350 -2.48 -6.38 24.53
CA LEU A 350 -3.74 -6.45 25.29
C LEU A 350 -4.57 -7.70 24.92
N PRO A 351 -4.34 -8.89 25.53
CA PRO A 351 -4.97 -10.15 25.11
C PRO A 351 -6.50 -10.18 25.31
N ASP A 352 -7.01 -9.53 26.37
CA ASP A 352 -8.39 -9.72 26.83
C ASP A 352 -9.33 -8.53 26.54
N ASN A 353 -8.83 -7.48 25.86
CA ASN A 353 -9.65 -6.33 25.44
C ASN A 353 -9.63 -6.18 23.92
N GLN A 354 -10.37 -7.08 23.25
CA GLN A 354 -10.46 -7.15 21.79
C GLN A 354 -10.89 -5.83 21.15
N ASN A 355 -11.79 -5.07 21.79
CA ASN A 355 -12.23 -3.77 21.27
C ASN A 355 -11.09 -2.74 21.21
N VAL A 356 -10.30 -2.65 22.30
CA VAL A 356 -9.16 -1.71 22.37
C VAL A 356 -8.09 -2.08 21.34
N ALA A 357 -7.80 -3.38 21.17
CA ALA A 357 -6.83 -3.84 20.18
C ALA A 357 -7.22 -3.45 18.75
N LEU A 358 -8.51 -3.56 18.40
CA LEU A 358 -9.04 -3.14 17.10
C LEU A 358 -8.97 -1.62 16.89
N GLU A 359 -9.33 -0.84 17.92
CA GLU A 359 -9.23 0.62 17.87
C GLU A 359 -7.77 1.09 17.70
N ILE A 360 -6.83 0.43 18.39
CA ILE A 360 -5.39 0.70 18.24
C ILE A 360 -4.91 0.33 16.82
N ALA A 361 -5.35 -0.80 16.27
CA ALA A 361 -4.98 -1.20 14.91
C ALA A 361 -5.45 -0.18 13.87
N GLU A 362 -6.69 0.30 13.98
CA GLU A 362 -7.22 1.34 13.09
C GLU A 362 -6.52 2.69 13.30
N TYR A 363 -6.22 3.05 14.55
CA TYR A 363 -5.41 4.24 14.85
C TYR A 363 -4.03 4.17 14.16
N ASN A 364 -3.34 3.04 14.26
CA ASN A 364 -2.03 2.86 13.62
C ASN A 364 -2.14 2.96 12.10
N LYS A 365 -3.17 2.38 11.50
CA LYS A 365 -3.42 2.48 10.05
C LYS A 365 -3.61 3.93 9.60
N LEU A 366 -4.44 4.69 10.33
CA LEU A 366 -4.62 6.12 10.08
C LEU A 366 -3.32 6.91 10.28
N GLN A 367 -2.53 6.56 11.29
CA GLN A 367 -1.28 7.22 11.62
C GLN A 367 -0.25 7.01 10.50
N THR A 368 -0.10 5.79 10.01
CA THR A 368 0.78 5.46 8.89
C THR A 368 0.35 6.17 7.61
N LYS A 369 -0.96 6.16 7.29
CA LYS A 369 -1.51 6.87 6.14
C LYS A 369 -1.21 8.37 6.21
N ARG A 370 -1.35 8.96 7.40
CA ARG A 370 -1.02 10.36 7.67
C ARG A 370 0.47 10.64 7.49
N ASN A 371 1.34 9.78 8.02
CA ASN A 371 2.80 9.91 7.88
C ASN A 371 3.22 9.90 6.39
N SER A 372 2.69 8.95 5.61
CA SER A 372 2.95 8.86 4.16
C SER A 372 2.45 10.09 3.39
N MET A 373 1.27 10.62 3.76
CA MET A 373 0.74 11.85 3.14
C MET A 373 1.58 13.07 3.46
N VAL A 374 2.07 13.21 4.69
CA VAL A 374 2.94 14.33 5.09
C VAL A 374 4.30 14.25 4.39
N GLU A 375 4.90 13.06 4.28
CA GLU A 375 6.17 12.84 3.58
C GLU A 375 6.10 13.29 2.11
N ASN A 376 4.96 13.02 1.46
CA ASN A 376 4.73 13.39 0.06
C ASN A 376 4.14 14.80 -0.13
N SER A 377 3.79 15.50 0.96
CA SER A 377 3.21 16.83 0.89
C SER A 377 3.70 17.72 2.03
N ASN A 378 2.80 18.34 2.76
CA ASN A 378 3.13 19.14 3.95
C ASN A 378 2.00 18.99 4.98
N GLU A 379 2.28 19.39 6.22
CA GLU A 379 1.29 19.34 7.30
C GLU A 379 0.05 20.23 7.07
N ASN A 380 0.13 21.17 6.12
CA ASN A 380 -0.96 22.10 5.82
C ASN A 380 -1.98 21.54 4.81
N ASN A 381 -1.72 20.37 4.23
CA ASN A 381 -2.62 19.71 3.30
C ASN A 381 -4.00 19.45 3.97
N PRO A 382 -5.13 19.88 3.39
CA PRO A 382 -6.46 19.66 3.97
C PRO A 382 -6.77 18.19 4.28
N LEU A 383 -6.25 17.25 3.48
CA LEU A 383 -6.42 15.81 3.73
C LEU A 383 -5.62 15.34 4.96
N VAL A 384 -4.45 15.96 5.22
CA VAL A 384 -3.68 15.68 6.44
C VAL A 384 -4.41 16.22 7.67
N LYS A 385 -5.02 17.41 7.56
CA LYS A 385 -5.83 17.98 8.65
C LYS A 385 -7.06 17.12 8.97
N ASP A 386 -7.70 16.56 7.95
CA ASP A 386 -8.80 15.61 8.13
C ASP A 386 -8.33 14.35 8.87
N LEU A 387 -7.20 13.77 8.46
CA LEU A 387 -6.59 12.63 9.17
C LEU A 387 -6.21 12.98 10.62
N ASP A 388 -5.71 14.19 10.88
CA ASP A 388 -5.40 14.66 12.23
C ASP A 388 -6.66 14.74 13.12
N LEU A 389 -7.81 15.14 12.56
CA LEU A 389 -9.09 15.12 13.25
C LEU A 389 -9.57 13.70 13.52
N GLN A 390 -9.46 12.79 12.54
CA GLN A 390 -9.80 11.38 12.71
C GLN A 390 -8.95 10.72 13.79
N LEU A 391 -7.63 10.97 13.79
CA LEU A 391 -6.69 10.49 14.81
C LEU A 391 -7.01 11.03 16.21
N LYS A 392 -7.46 12.30 16.32
CA LYS A 392 -7.90 12.86 17.59
C LYS A 392 -9.18 12.17 18.09
N GLY A 393 -10.16 11.94 17.21
CA GLY A 393 -11.37 11.20 17.54
C GLY A 393 -11.06 9.77 18.00
N MET A 394 -10.18 9.08 17.27
CA MET A 394 -9.76 7.71 17.59
C MET A 394 -9.03 7.62 18.93
N ARG A 395 -8.15 8.57 19.26
CA ARG A 395 -7.52 8.67 20.59
C ARG A 395 -8.56 8.81 21.70
N GLY A 396 -9.59 9.63 21.50
CA GLY A 396 -10.69 9.78 22.44
C GLY A 396 -11.47 8.46 22.64
N ALA A 397 -11.75 7.74 21.55
CA ALA A 397 -12.39 6.43 21.61
C ALA A 397 -11.55 5.41 22.37
N ILE A 398 -10.25 5.30 22.05
CA ILE A 398 -9.31 4.41 22.74
C ILE A 398 -9.24 4.72 24.23
N ILE A 399 -9.16 5.99 24.62
CA ILE A 399 -9.13 6.38 26.05
C ILE A 399 -10.42 5.94 26.75
N ASN A 400 -11.58 6.14 26.14
CA ASN A 400 -12.85 5.73 26.73
C ASN A 400 -12.94 4.20 26.87
N SER A 401 -12.53 3.46 25.85
CA SER A 401 -12.49 1.99 25.88
C SER A 401 -11.50 1.46 26.92
N LEU A 402 -10.32 2.09 27.03
CA LEU A 402 -9.34 1.80 28.09
C LEU A 402 -9.91 2.11 29.47
N ASP A 403 -10.63 3.21 29.65
CA ASP A 403 -11.26 3.57 30.93
C ASP A 403 -12.34 2.57 31.34
N GLN A 404 -13.16 2.11 30.40
CA GLN A 404 -14.13 1.04 30.63
C GLN A 404 -13.44 -0.27 31.03
N ALA A 405 -12.40 -0.67 30.29
CA ALA A 405 -11.62 -1.86 30.59
C ALA A 405 -10.95 -1.81 31.97
N VAL A 406 -10.36 -0.65 32.33
CA VAL A 406 -9.74 -0.42 33.64
C VAL A 406 -10.79 -0.51 34.75
N ASN A 407 -11.99 0.05 34.56
CA ASN A 407 -13.06 0.00 35.55
C ASN A 407 -13.59 -1.43 35.74
N GLN A 408 -13.72 -2.20 34.66
CA GLN A 408 -14.12 -3.59 34.71
C GLN A 408 -13.09 -4.45 35.46
N LEU A 409 -11.80 -4.29 35.16
CA LEU A 409 -10.73 -5.02 35.84
C LEU A 409 -10.56 -4.60 37.30
N LYS A 410 -10.78 -3.32 37.64
CA LYS A 410 -10.83 -2.87 39.04
C LYS A 410 -11.95 -3.57 39.81
N ALA A 411 -13.14 -3.71 39.21
CA ALA A 411 -14.26 -4.42 39.83
C ALA A 411 -13.94 -5.92 40.02
N GLN A 412 -13.32 -6.57 39.03
CA GLN A 412 -12.86 -7.95 39.13
C GLN A 412 -11.78 -8.13 40.21
N HIS A 413 -10.78 -7.23 40.25
CA HIS A 413 -9.74 -7.24 41.26
C HIS A 413 -10.30 -7.04 42.66
N ALA A 414 -11.26 -6.12 42.85
CA ALA A 414 -11.95 -5.92 44.11
C ALA A 414 -12.75 -7.17 44.52
N GLY A 415 -13.42 -7.83 43.58
CA GLY A 415 -14.12 -9.10 43.80
C GLY A 415 -13.17 -10.21 44.28
N ALA A 416 -12.03 -10.39 43.61
CA ALA A 416 -11.01 -11.36 43.99
C ALA A 416 -10.41 -11.05 45.38
N THR A 417 -10.16 -9.77 45.67
CA THR A 417 -9.67 -9.32 46.98
C THR A 417 -10.67 -9.63 48.09
N ASN A 418 -11.97 -9.42 47.85
CA ASN A 418 -13.02 -9.73 48.83
C ASN A 418 -13.16 -11.24 49.07
N GLN A 419 -12.98 -12.06 48.04
CA GLN A 419 -12.98 -13.52 48.17
C GLN A 419 -11.79 -14.00 49.01
N GLU A 420 -10.62 -13.38 48.82
CA GLU A 420 -9.43 -13.64 49.65
C GLU A 420 -9.64 -13.23 51.12
N LEU A 421 -10.24 -12.06 51.37
CA LEU A 421 -10.52 -11.61 52.74
C LEU A 421 -11.46 -12.55 53.51
N LYS A 422 -12.41 -13.18 52.81
CA LYS A 422 -13.26 -14.24 53.39
C LYS A 422 -12.44 -15.48 53.78
N LEU A 423 -11.56 -15.95 52.87
CA LEU A 423 -10.64 -17.06 53.14
C LEU A 423 -9.66 -16.73 54.29
N LYS A 424 -9.24 -15.47 54.42
CA LYS A 424 -8.40 -14.98 55.52
C LYS A 424 -9.12 -15.00 56.87
N GLY A 425 -10.41 -14.69 56.89
CA GLY A 425 -11.24 -14.75 58.11
C GLY A 425 -11.37 -16.16 58.69
N GLU A 426 -11.25 -17.19 57.85
CA GLU A 426 -11.32 -18.60 58.24
C GLU A 426 -9.97 -19.16 58.76
N ILE A 427 -8.85 -18.44 58.57
CA ILE A 427 -7.47 -18.91 58.84
C ILE A 427 -6.76 -17.97 59.85
N SER A 428 -7.46 -17.57 60.93
CA SER A 428 -7.00 -16.54 61.87
C SER A 428 -5.99 -17.04 62.94
N MET A 429 -4.97 -17.80 62.54
CA MET A 429 -3.92 -18.35 63.43
C MET A 429 -2.50 -17.82 63.16
N ALA A 430 -2.33 -16.89 62.21
CA ALA A 430 -1.00 -16.37 61.86
C ALA A 430 -0.56 -15.22 62.81
N PRO A 431 0.68 -15.25 63.34
CA PRO A 431 1.26 -14.17 64.14
C PRO A 431 1.18 -12.77 63.49
N GLU A 432 0.98 -11.71 64.29
CA GLU A 432 0.84 -10.31 63.81
C GLU A 432 2.00 -9.82 62.93
N LYS A 433 3.21 -10.32 63.16
CA LYS A 433 4.37 -9.94 62.33
C LYS A 433 4.29 -10.51 60.91
N ILE A 434 3.70 -11.70 60.75
CA ILE A 434 3.49 -12.37 59.45
C ILE A 434 2.38 -11.66 58.66
N THR A 435 1.32 -11.21 59.34
CA THR A 435 0.22 -10.49 58.67
C THR A 435 0.62 -9.12 58.12
N LYS A 436 1.67 -8.50 58.67
CA LYS A 436 2.22 -7.21 58.21
C LYS A 436 3.14 -7.31 57.00
N ILE A 437 3.89 -8.41 56.82
CA ILE A 437 4.81 -8.60 55.66
C ILE A 437 4.11 -9.16 54.42
N LEU A 438 3.06 -9.98 54.59
CA LEU A 438 2.33 -10.64 53.50
C LEU A 438 1.91 -9.72 52.33
N PRO A 439 1.43 -8.48 52.54
CA PRO A 439 1.11 -7.58 51.43
C PRO A 439 2.32 -7.21 50.56
N ALA A 440 3.50 -7.02 51.18
CA ALA A 440 4.72 -6.68 50.45
C ALA A 440 5.19 -7.87 49.60
N GLU A 441 5.21 -9.08 50.16
CA GLU A 441 5.58 -10.28 49.38
C GLU A 441 4.61 -10.59 48.23
N ARG A 442 3.30 -10.36 48.43
CA ARG A 442 2.33 -10.49 47.33
C ARG A 442 2.62 -9.47 46.23
N LYS A 443 2.89 -8.21 46.60
CA LYS A 443 3.25 -7.17 45.64
C LYS A 443 4.52 -7.54 44.87
N GLN A 444 5.52 -8.12 45.55
CA GLN A 444 6.77 -8.58 44.94
C GLN A 444 6.50 -9.64 43.89
N LYS A 445 5.76 -10.69 44.25
CA LYS A 445 5.40 -11.76 43.31
C LYS A 445 4.56 -11.29 42.13
N ILE A 446 3.66 -10.32 42.34
CA ILE A 446 2.90 -9.70 41.23
C ILE A 446 3.85 -8.98 40.27
N ILE A 447 4.79 -8.20 40.80
CA ILE A 447 5.78 -7.46 40.01
C ILE A 447 6.73 -8.41 39.27
N GLU A 448 7.21 -9.47 39.92
CA GLU A 448 8.02 -10.52 39.30
C GLU A 448 7.27 -11.23 38.16
N ALA A 449 6.01 -11.61 38.39
CA ALA A 449 5.17 -12.23 37.37
C ALA A 449 4.92 -11.29 36.18
N LEU A 450 4.74 -10.00 36.45
CA LEU A 450 4.60 -8.99 35.41
C LEU A 450 5.91 -8.80 34.62
N TYR A 451 7.06 -8.79 35.29
CA TYR A 451 8.37 -8.72 34.65
C TYR A 451 8.57 -9.88 33.67
N ILE A 452 8.31 -11.12 34.13
CA ILE A 452 8.38 -12.32 33.28
C ILE A 452 7.40 -12.21 32.10
N TYR A 453 6.15 -11.82 32.36
CA TYR A 453 5.15 -11.63 31.31
C TYR A 453 5.59 -10.63 30.23
N LEU A 454 6.17 -9.49 30.63
CA LEU A 454 6.66 -8.49 29.69
C LEU A 454 7.88 -8.99 28.91
N LEU A 455 8.77 -9.78 29.53
CA LEU A 455 9.86 -10.44 28.81
C LEU A 455 9.35 -11.43 27.77
N GLU A 456 8.36 -12.25 28.13
CA GLU A 456 7.70 -13.17 27.19
C GLU A 456 7.07 -12.40 26.02
N LYS A 457 6.36 -11.30 26.32
CA LYS A 457 5.75 -10.45 25.29
C LYS A 457 6.77 -9.76 24.40
N ARG A 458 7.93 -9.37 24.95
CA ARG A 458 9.04 -8.82 24.16
C ARG A 458 9.57 -9.86 23.17
N GLU A 459 9.76 -11.10 23.63
CA GLU A 459 10.24 -12.17 22.78
C GLU A 459 9.20 -12.55 21.71
N GLU A 460 7.93 -12.63 22.08
CA GLU A 460 6.83 -12.84 21.13
C GLU A 460 6.78 -11.74 20.06
N ASN A 461 6.96 -10.47 20.44
CA ASN A 461 7.01 -9.33 19.52
C ASN A 461 8.19 -9.44 18.54
N ASN A 462 9.38 -9.78 19.04
CA ASN A 462 10.57 -10.01 18.22
C ASN A 462 10.36 -11.16 17.21
N ILE A 463 9.70 -12.24 17.64
CA ILE A 463 9.39 -13.38 16.78
C ILE A 463 8.35 -12.98 15.72
N THR A 464 7.27 -12.29 16.12
CA THR A 464 6.19 -11.88 15.21
C THR A 464 6.70 -10.93 14.14
N HIS A 465 7.65 -10.05 14.45
CA HIS A 465 8.32 -9.21 13.46
C HIS A 465 8.99 -10.02 12.33
N VAL A 466 9.69 -11.12 12.65
CA VAL A 466 10.33 -11.99 11.65
C VAL A 466 9.29 -12.70 10.77
N PHE A 467 8.13 -13.07 11.32
CA PHE A 467 7.05 -13.71 10.57
C PHE A 467 6.25 -12.74 9.69
N ASN A 468 6.00 -11.52 10.18
CA ASN A 468 5.26 -10.50 9.44
C ASN A 468 5.95 -10.10 8.12
N ALA A 469 7.28 -10.20 8.06
CA ALA A 469 8.03 -10.01 6.82
C ALA A 469 7.66 -11.00 5.69
N ARG A 470 6.99 -12.11 6.01
CA ARG A 470 6.52 -13.13 5.05
C ARG A 470 5.03 -13.00 4.68
N ASN A 471 4.32 -12.01 5.23
CA ASN A 471 2.88 -11.84 4.97
C ASN A 471 2.60 -11.31 3.55
N MET A 472 3.59 -10.72 2.89
CA MET A 472 3.54 -10.42 1.46
C MET A 472 4.42 -11.40 0.70
N ARG A 473 3.87 -12.05 -0.33
CA ARG A 473 4.62 -12.99 -1.17
C ARG A 473 4.35 -12.75 -2.65
N LEU A 474 5.42 -12.62 -3.44
CA LEU A 474 5.33 -12.68 -4.89
C LEU A 474 5.00 -14.12 -5.32
N ILE A 475 3.85 -14.32 -5.94
CA ILE A 475 3.39 -15.63 -6.43
C ILE A 475 3.85 -15.84 -7.86
N SER A 476 3.66 -14.83 -8.71
CA SER A 476 4.15 -14.83 -10.09
C SER A 476 4.86 -13.50 -10.38
N PRO A 477 6.10 -13.53 -10.92
CA PRO A 477 6.75 -12.33 -11.44
C PRO A 477 5.96 -11.75 -12.63
N PRO A 478 6.23 -10.49 -13.02
CA PRO A 478 5.57 -9.88 -14.16
C PRO A 478 5.93 -10.63 -15.44
N ILE A 479 4.96 -11.36 -15.96
CA ILE A 479 5.06 -12.10 -17.22
C ILE A 479 3.81 -11.82 -18.07
N GLY A 480 3.87 -12.12 -19.35
CA GLY A 480 2.73 -11.95 -20.24
C GLY A 480 2.94 -12.59 -21.60
N ASP A 481 1.88 -12.58 -22.39
CA ASP A 481 1.89 -13.10 -23.74
C ASP A 481 2.83 -12.28 -24.64
N TRP A 482 3.49 -12.96 -25.58
CA TRP A 482 4.31 -12.32 -26.61
C TRP A 482 3.48 -11.62 -27.69
N LYS A 483 2.15 -11.80 -27.65
CA LYS A 483 1.21 -11.13 -28.56
C LYS A 483 0.77 -9.81 -27.96
N PRO A 484 0.65 -8.74 -28.76
CA PRO A 484 0.18 -7.46 -28.25
C PRO A 484 -1.27 -7.57 -27.78
N ALA A 485 -1.54 -7.07 -26.57
CA ALA A 485 -2.88 -6.96 -26.01
C ALA A 485 -3.75 -5.98 -26.80
N PHE A 486 -3.13 -4.95 -27.42
CA PHE A 486 -3.82 -3.98 -28.27
C PHE A 486 -2.89 -3.44 -29.38
N PRO A 487 -3.38 -3.18 -30.61
CA PRO A 487 -4.67 -3.61 -31.14
C PRO A 487 -4.65 -5.09 -31.52
N LYS A 488 -5.73 -5.82 -31.20
CA LYS A 488 -5.90 -7.22 -31.60
C LYS A 488 -6.20 -7.27 -33.10
N LYS A 489 -5.22 -7.69 -33.92
CA LYS A 489 -5.31 -7.67 -35.39
C LYS A 489 -6.55 -8.39 -35.92
N SER A 490 -6.84 -9.59 -35.40
CA SER A 490 -7.99 -10.41 -35.82
C SER A 490 -9.33 -9.73 -35.50
N THR A 491 -9.52 -9.25 -34.27
CA THR A 491 -10.78 -8.61 -33.87
C THR A 491 -10.98 -7.28 -34.59
N THR A 492 -9.91 -6.51 -34.84
CA THR A 492 -9.99 -5.24 -35.58
C THR A 492 -10.49 -5.46 -37.01
N ILE A 493 -9.97 -6.48 -37.70
CA ILE A 493 -10.41 -6.84 -39.06
C ILE A 493 -11.85 -7.36 -39.06
N ILE A 494 -12.22 -8.22 -38.12
CA ILE A 494 -13.60 -8.76 -38.02
C ILE A 494 -14.61 -7.62 -37.80
N VAL A 495 -14.31 -6.70 -36.87
CA VAL A 495 -15.16 -5.54 -36.58
C VAL A 495 -15.25 -4.62 -37.81
N ALA A 496 -14.16 -4.41 -38.54
CA ALA A 496 -14.16 -3.63 -39.77
C ALA A 496 -15.07 -4.25 -40.85
N ILE A 497 -15.05 -5.58 -41.02
CA ILE A 497 -15.94 -6.29 -41.95
C ILE A 497 -17.40 -6.15 -41.52
N LEU A 498 -17.70 -6.35 -40.23
CA LEU A 498 -19.06 -6.22 -39.70
C LEU A 498 -19.62 -4.81 -39.89
N ILE A 499 -18.85 -3.78 -39.51
CA ILE A 499 -19.24 -2.37 -39.72
C ILE A 499 -19.43 -2.10 -41.22
N GLY A 500 -18.51 -2.58 -42.06
CA GLY A 500 -18.58 -2.45 -43.51
C GLY A 500 -19.86 -3.04 -44.13
N LEU A 501 -20.39 -4.12 -43.56
CA LEU A 501 -21.65 -4.75 -43.96
C LEU A 501 -22.88 -4.08 -43.35
N ILE A 502 -22.81 -3.58 -42.11
CA ILE A 502 -23.94 -2.95 -41.40
C ILE A 502 -24.23 -1.54 -41.93
N LEU A 503 -23.19 -0.76 -42.25
CA LEU A 503 -23.33 0.64 -42.70
C LEU A 503 -24.28 0.79 -43.91
N PRO A 504 -24.15 -0.02 -44.99
CA PRO A 504 -25.07 0.02 -46.13
C PRO A 504 -26.49 -0.39 -45.74
N ILE A 505 -26.66 -1.36 -44.84
CA ILE A 505 -27.98 -1.80 -44.36
C ILE A 505 -28.69 -0.64 -43.65
N LEU A 506 -27.97 0.03 -42.76
CA LEU A 506 -28.49 1.18 -42.00
C LEU A 506 -28.88 2.33 -42.93
N VAL A 507 -28.03 2.66 -43.91
CA VAL A 507 -28.30 3.71 -44.90
C VAL A 507 -29.51 3.37 -45.77
N LEU A 508 -29.63 2.12 -46.24
CA LEU A 508 -30.79 1.67 -47.03
C LEU A 508 -32.07 1.67 -46.21
N PHE A 509 -32.00 1.29 -44.94
CA PHE A 509 -33.12 1.31 -44.01
C PHE A 509 -33.61 2.74 -43.75
N LEU A 510 -32.69 3.67 -43.42
CA LEU A 510 -32.98 5.08 -43.21
C LEU A 510 -33.59 5.72 -44.46
N LYS A 511 -33.01 5.46 -45.64
CA LYS A 511 -33.53 5.97 -46.92
C LYS A 511 -34.96 5.47 -47.19
N ARG A 512 -35.26 4.23 -46.82
CA ARG A 512 -36.60 3.67 -46.98
C ARG A 512 -37.60 4.31 -46.01
N ASN A 513 -37.24 4.46 -44.74
CA ASN A 513 -38.11 5.11 -43.74
C ASN A 513 -38.38 6.58 -44.08
N ILE A 514 -37.36 7.32 -44.50
CA ILE A 514 -37.53 8.72 -44.92
C ILE A 514 -38.48 8.79 -46.13
N ARG A 515 -38.37 7.85 -47.07
CA ARG A 515 -39.28 7.80 -48.22
C ARG A 515 -40.72 7.46 -47.82
N SER A 516 -40.95 6.53 -46.89
CA SER A 516 -42.32 6.24 -46.44
C SER A 516 -42.95 7.40 -45.68
N ILE A 517 -42.16 8.11 -44.84
CA ILE A 517 -42.63 9.30 -44.13
C ILE A 517 -42.99 10.43 -45.12
N LEU A 518 -42.25 10.57 -46.22
CA LEU A 518 -42.54 11.56 -47.27
C LEU A 518 -43.69 11.16 -48.21
N GLU A 519 -44.10 9.89 -48.24
CA GLU A 519 -45.26 9.42 -49.01
C GLU A 519 -46.55 9.42 -48.18
N GLU A 520 -46.45 9.43 -46.84
CA GLU A 520 -47.57 9.55 -45.90
C GLU A 520 -47.90 11.02 -45.51
N ALA A 521 -47.01 11.97 -45.82
CA ALA A 521 -47.19 13.41 -45.66
C ALA A 521 -47.59 14.07 -46.99
#